data_AF-A0A0L0W270-F1
#
_entry.id   AF-A0A0L0W270-F1
#
_cell.length_a   1.000
_cell.length_b   1.000
_cell.length_c   1.000
_cell.angle_alpha   90.00
_cell.angle_beta   90.00
_cell.angle_gamma   90.00
#
_symmetry.space_group_name_H-M   'P 1'
#
loop_
_entity.id
_entity.type
_entity.pdbx_description
1 polymer ?
#
loop_
_entity_poly.entity_id
_entity_poly.type
_entity_poly.pdbx_seq_one_letter_code
_entity_poly.pdbx_strand_id
1 'polypeptide(L)'
;MENVSLDIARILLTNTQISAKTDLSERALEMWDKSRVKHIEIVGRRGPLQVGVTTRELQELIGLRNVEIQIDRELLLEAAGRFAEPGALSRVANVMLKASKRPSLPTGSRTCTLRFLRIPLSLHGPSSASTHTSAPTEPIKSIEWQINELNYPLHRSPSGDYSSINSLSSQKSRLTTPQVDLPQ
;
A
#
# COMPACT_ATOMS: atom_id res chain seq x y z
N MET A 1 -6.78 2.45 2.94
CA MET A 1 -5.81 3.15 2.07
C MET A 1 -6.46 4.45 1.70
N GLU A 2 -5.87 5.53 2.20
CA GLU A 2 -6.39 6.89 2.13
C GLU A 2 -5.29 7.83 1.64
N ASN A 3 -5.66 9.03 1.23
CA ASN A 3 -4.75 10.06 0.73
C ASN A 3 -3.48 10.24 1.57
N VAL A 4 -3.65 10.34 2.90
CA VAL A 4 -2.54 10.50 3.88
C VAL A 4 -1.47 9.40 3.73
N SER A 5 -1.87 8.16 3.46
CA SER A 5 -0.90 7.07 3.27
C SER A 5 -0.07 7.23 2.00
N LEU A 6 -0.63 7.81 0.94
CA LEU A 6 0.11 8.08 -0.29
C LEU A 6 1.10 9.24 -0.08
N ASP A 7 0.72 10.28 0.66
CA ASP A 7 1.60 11.41 0.95
C ASP A 7 2.80 10.99 1.80
N ILE A 8 2.59 10.17 2.83
CA ILE A 8 3.69 9.60 3.64
C ILE A 8 4.63 8.79 2.74
N ALA A 9 4.09 7.92 1.88
CA ALA A 9 4.91 7.12 0.97
C ALA A 9 5.68 8.01 -0.01
N ARG A 10 5.06 9.05 -0.56
CA ARG A 10 5.70 9.99 -1.47
C ARG A 10 6.83 10.74 -0.82
N ILE A 11 6.65 11.24 0.41
CA ILE A 11 7.73 11.87 1.15
C ILE A 11 8.87 10.86 1.27
N LEU A 12 8.65 9.69 1.87
CA LEU A 12 9.74 8.73 2.11
C LEU A 12 10.45 8.25 0.83
N LEU A 13 9.74 8.14 -0.30
CA LEU A 13 10.27 7.67 -1.58
C LEU A 13 10.88 8.76 -2.45
N THR A 14 10.56 10.04 -2.20
CA THR A 14 11.13 11.17 -2.95
C THR A 14 12.61 11.36 -2.59
N ASN A 15 13.38 11.96 -3.51
CA ASN A 15 14.76 12.35 -3.23
C ASN A 15 14.78 13.58 -2.31
N THR A 16 15.55 13.53 -1.22
CA THR A 16 15.71 14.61 -0.23
C THR A 16 16.10 15.94 -0.85
N GLN A 17 16.89 15.92 -1.94
CA GLN A 17 17.34 17.12 -2.66
C GLN A 17 16.18 17.91 -3.29
N ILE A 18 15.07 17.25 -3.61
CA ILE A 18 13.86 17.91 -4.14
C ILE A 18 13.03 18.52 -2.99
N SER A 19 13.13 17.95 -1.79
CA SER A 19 12.36 18.37 -0.61
C SER A 19 13.06 19.37 0.31
N ALA A 20 14.32 19.73 0.07
CA ALA A 20 14.95 20.89 0.73
C ALA A 20 14.22 22.22 0.47
N LYS A 21 13.30 22.25 -0.52
CA LYS A 21 12.41 23.39 -0.83
C LYS A 21 11.07 23.35 -0.09
N THR A 22 10.86 22.37 0.80
CA THR A 22 9.61 22.18 1.53
C THR A 22 9.80 22.56 3.00
N ASP A 23 8.71 22.90 3.69
CA ASP A 23 8.67 23.36 5.09
C ASP A 23 8.92 22.22 6.11
N LEU A 24 9.93 21.38 5.83
CA LEU A 24 10.38 20.33 6.74
C LEU A 24 11.45 20.88 7.66
N SER A 25 11.36 20.56 8.96
CA SER A 25 12.41 20.89 9.93
C SER A 25 13.77 20.30 9.51
N GLU A 26 14.86 21.00 9.80
CA GLU A 26 16.23 20.55 9.52
C GLU A 26 16.49 19.14 10.07
N ARG A 27 16.04 18.88 11.31
CA ARG A 27 16.14 17.54 11.93
C ARG A 27 15.44 16.45 11.11
N ALA A 28 14.27 16.73 10.55
CA ALA A 28 13.54 15.77 9.72
C ALA A 28 14.26 15.53 8.39
N LEU A 29 14.82 16.58 7.78
CA LEU A 29 15.63 16.48 6.56
C LEU A 29 16.88 15.64 6.80
N GLU A 30 17.62 15.86 7.89
CA GLU A 30 18.81 15.06 8.23
C GLU A 30 18.48 13.58 8.44
N MET A 31 17.38 13.29 9.14
CA MET A 31 16.95 11.90 9.37
C MET A 31 16.48 11.22 8.08
N TRP A 32 15.80 11.96 7.22
CA TRP A 32 15.36 11.46 5.93
C TRP A 32 16.54 11.22 4.98
N ASP A 33 17.55 12.09 4.97
CA ASP A 33 18.76 11.91 4.16
C ASP A 33 19.54 10.66 4.55
N LYS A 34 19.56 10.33 5.84
CA LYS A 34 20.15 9.11 6.39
C LYS A 34 19.25 7.87 6.25
N SER A 35 18.02 8.02 5.76
CA SER A 35 17.05 6.93 5.69
C SER A 35 17.47 5.87 4.67
N ARG A 36 17.38 4.60 5.09
CA ARG A 36 17.62 3.43 4.24
C ARG A 36 16.33 2.80 3.72
N VAL A 37 15.18 3.48 3.86
CA VAL A 37 13.90 2.97 3.37
C VAL A 37 13.95 2.91 1.84
N LYS A 38 13.97 1.69 1.31
CA LYS A 38 13.91 1.44 -0.14
C LYS A 38 12.54 0.96 -0.59
N HIS A 39 11.78 0.30 0.28
CA HIS A 39 10.46 -0.17 -0.09
C HIS A 39 9.42 0.15 0.94
N ILE A 40 8.23 0.46 0.43
CA ILE A 40 7.07 0.83 1.22
C ILE A 40 5.92 -0.05 0.78
N GLU A 41 5.21 -0.63 1.74
CA GLU A 41 3.95 -1.31 1.48
C GLU A 41 2.81 -0.47 2.04
N ILE A 42 1.89 -0.07 1.17
CA ILE A 42 0.65 0.58 1.58
C ILE A 42 -0.44 -0.48 1.60
N VAL A 43 -0.95 -0.76 2.80
CA VAL A 43 -1.86 -1.89 3.02
C VAL A 43 -3.30 -1.42 3.21
N GLY A 44 -4.20 -1.94 2.39
CA GLY A 44 -5.65 -1.74 2.46
C GLY A 44 -6.37 -2.98 3.01
N ARG A 45 -7.28 -2.78 3.96
CA ARG A 45 -8.16 -3.84 4.51
C ARG A 45 -9.20 -4.39 3.52
N ARG A 46 -9.58 -3.59 2.53
CA ARG A 46 -10.52 -3.92 1.45
C ARG A 46 -9.78 -4.05 0.12
N GLY A 47 -10.50 -4.31 -0.96
CA GLY A 47 -9.92 -4.47 -2.29
C GLY A 47 -9.59 -3.14 -2.98
N PRO A 48 -8.99 -3.22 -4.18
CA PRO A 48 -8.52 -2.06 -4.93
C PRO A 48 -9.64 -1.10 -5.37
N LEU A 49 -10.89 -1.55 -5.39
CA LEU A 49 -12.04 -0.72 -5.79
C LEU A 49 -12.64 0.09 -4.63
N GLN A 50 -12.32 -0.25 -3.38
CA GLN A 50 -12.88 0.38 -2.17
C GLN A 50 -11.88 1.34 -1.49
N VAL A 51 -10.91 1.83 -2.26
CA VAL A 51 -9.87 2.72 -1.78
C VAL A 51 -10.43 4.15 -1.67
N GLY A 52 -10.06 4.87 -0.61
CA GLY A 52 -10.47 6.26 -0.40
C GLY A 52 -9.54 7.27 -1.09
N VAL A 53 -8.65 6.81 -1.97
CA VAL A 53 -7.63 7.67 -2.60
C VAL A 53 -8.19 8.45 -3.78
N THR A 54 -7.73 9.69 -3.97
CA THR A 54 -8.08 10.47 -5.17
C THR A 54 -7.24 10.05 -6.38
N THR A 55 -7.76 10.29 -7.59
CA THR A 55 -7.03 9.99 -8.84
C THR A 55 -5.75 10.82 -8.95
N ARG A 56 -5.79 12.09 -8.53
CA ARG A 56 -4.64 13.00 -8.59
C ARG A 56 -3.49 12.49 -7.75
N GLU A 57 -3.73 12.19 -6.47
CA GLU A 57 -2.66 11.78 -5.56
C GLU A 57 -2.07 10.42 -5.94
N LEU A 58 -2.90 9.50 -6.40
CA LEU A 58 -2.42 8.23 -6.93
C LEU A 58 -1.53 8.43 -8.16
N GLN A 59 -1.90 9.35 -9.06
CA GLN A 59 -1.05 9.71 -10.20
C GLN A 59 0.26 10.36 -9.77
N GLU A 60 0.25 11.19 -8.72
CA GLU A 60 1.46 11.81 -8.17
C GLU A 60 2.41 10.75 -7.58
N LEU A 61 1.90 9.75 -6.85
CA LEU A 61 2.69 8.60 -6.38
C LEU A 61 3.24 7.76 -7.54
N ILE A 62 2.39 7.42 -8.50
CA ILE A 62 2.76 6.62 -9.67
C ILE A 62 3.72 7.37 -10.60
N GLY A 63 3.73 8.71 -10.55
CA GLY A 63 4.62 9.56 -11.32
C GLY A 63 6.01 9.73 -10.73
N LEU A 64 6.29 9.18 -9.55
CA LEU A 64 7.61 9.25 -8.94
C LEU A 64 8.66 8.60 -9.84
N ARG A 65 9.78 9.31 -10.03
CA ARG A 65 10.93 8.81 -10.79
C ARG A 65 11.70 7.80 -9.95
N ASN A 66 12.23 6.75 -10.58
CA ASN A 66 13.05 5.71 -9.94
C ASN A 66 12.33 4.97 -8.80
N VAL A 67 10.99 4.91 -8.85
CA VAL A 67 10.17 4.14 -7.91
C VAL A 67 9.32 3.14 -8.70
N GLU A 68 9.44 1.87 -8.38
CA GLU A 68 8.62 0.82 -8.97
C GLU A 68 7.30 0.73 -8.22
N ILE A 69 6.19 0.87 -8.92
CA ILE A 69 4.86 0.68 -8.34
C ILE A 69 4.41 -0.75 -8.57
N GLN A 70 4.25 -1.49 -7.49
CA GLN A 70 3.83 -2.89 -7.52
C GLN A 70 2.37 -3.00 -7.08
N ILE A 71 1.54 -3.57 -7.94
CA ILE A 71 0.13 -3.80 -7.66
C ILE A 71 -0.22 -5.19 -8.20
N ASP A 72 -0.94 -5.96 -7.40
CA ASP A 72 -1.45 -7.27 -7.81
C ASP A 72 -2.41 -7.12 -8.99
N ARG A 73 -1.93 -7.49 -10.18
CA ARG A 73 -2.67 -7.36 -11.44
C ARG A 73 -3.82 -8.36 -11.52
N GLU A 74 -3.66 -9.55 -10.97
CA GLU A 74 -4.71 -10.58 -11.01
C GLU A 74 -5.90 -10.14 -10.16
N LEU A 75 -5.63 -9.68 -8.94
CA LEU A 75 -6.65 -9.12 -8.05
C LEU A 75 -7.37 -7.91 -8.69
N LEU A 76 -6.64 -7.03 -9.38
CA LEU A 76 -7.24 -5.91 -10.10
C LEU A 76 -8.16 -6.35 -11.23
N LEU A 77 -7.75 -7.34 -12.03
CA LEU A 77 -8.53 -7.86 -13.15
C LEU A 77 -9.78 -8.59 -12.66
N GLU A 78 -9.68 -9.38 -11.59
CA GLU A 78 -10.82 -10.05 -10.97
C GLU A 78 -11.84 -9.02 -10.46
N ALA A 79 -11.37 -8.00 -9.74
CA ALA A 79 -12.21 -6.91 -9.27
C ALA A 79 -12.86 -6.15 -10.44
N ALA A 80 -12.10 -5.89 -11.51
CA ALA A 80 -12.59 -5.21 -12.70
C ALA A 80 -13.61 -6.02 -13.51
N GLY A 81 -13.46 -7.34 -13.57
CA GLY A 81 -14.38 -8.24 -14.26
C GLY A 81 -15.78 -8.30 -13.64
N ARG A 82 -15.98 -7.72 -12.46
CA ARG A 82 -17.30 -7.63 -11.80
C ARG A 82 -18.21 -6.55 -12.38
N PHE A 83 -17.67 -5.59 -13.14
CA PHE A 83 -18.47 -4.58 -13.83
C PHE A 83 -18.98 -5.15 -15.17
N ALA A 84 -20.25 -4.88 -15.48
CA ALA A 84 -20.87 -5.32 -16.74
C ALA A 84 -20.54 -4.38 -17.91
N GLU A 85 -20.49 -3.08 -17.65
CA GLU A 85 -20.32 -2.06 -18.68
C GLU A 85 -18.87 -1.62 -18.87
N PRO A 86 -18.36 -1.57 -20.12
CA PRO A 86 -17.09 -0.94 -20.44
C PRO A 86 -17.07 0.52 -19.96
N GLY A 87 -16.11 0.86 -19.09
CA GLY A 87 -15.96 2.23 -18.55
C GLY A 87 -16.62 2.48 -17.20
N ALA A 88 -17.36 1.52 -16.63
CA ALA A 88 -17.92 1.64 -15.27
C ALA A 88 -16.84 1.63 -14.16
N LEU A 89 -15.59 1.29 -14.50
CA LEU A 89 -14.48 1.35 -13.57
C LEU A 89 -14.16 2.79 -13.17
N SER A 90 -13.94 2.98 -11.87
CA SER A 90 -13.47 4.27 -11.36
C SER A 90 -12.16 4.69 -12.02
N ARG A 91 -11.93 6.01 -12.14
CA ARG A 91 -10.67 6.55 -12.66
C ARG A 91 -9.47 6.07 -11.86
N VAL A 92 -9.64 5.92 -10.55
CA VAL A 92 -8.62 5.37 -9.63
C VAL A 92 -8.25 3.94 -10.03
N ALA A 93 -9.24 3.07 -10.23
CA ALA A 93 -9.00 1.68 -10.65
C ALA A 93 -8.30 1.61 -12.01
N ASN A 94 -8.70 2.45 -12.96
CA ASN A 94 -8.05 2.55 -14.27
C ASN A 94 -6.58 2.98 -14.16
N VAL A 95 -6.27 3.92 -13.28
CA VAL A 95 -4.89 4.36 -13.00
C VAL A 95 -4.07 3.22 -12.39
N MET A 96 -4.62 2.45 -11.44
CA MET A 96 -3.96 1.27 -10.88
C MET A 96 -3.69 0.21 -11.94
N LEU A 97 -4.68 -0.11 -12.79
CA LEU A 97 -4.54 -1.09 -13.86
C LEU A 97 -3.51 -0.66 -14.92
N LYS A 98 -3.39 0.65 -15.17
CA LYS A 98 -2.34 1.19 -16.05
C LYS A 98 -0.96 1.05 -15.40
N ALA A 99 -0.85 1.33 -14.10
CA ALA A 99 0.41 1.20 -13.36
C ALA A 99 0.87 -0.25 -13.25
N SER A 100 -0.05 -1.21 -13.02
CA SER A 100 0.26 -2.64 -12.91
C SER A 100 0.76 -3.28 -14.22
N LYS A 101 0.74 -2.55 -15.33
CA LYS A 101 1.27 -2.98 -16.64
C LYS A 101 2.63 -2.38 -16.97
N ARG A 102 3.15 -1.49 -16.11
CA ARG A 102 4.46 -0.89 -16.33
C ARG A 102 5.55 -1.94 -16.16
N PRO A 103 6.64 -1.86 -16.94
CA PRO A 103 7.77 -2.75 -16.76
C PRO A 103 8.40 -2.52 -15.38
N SER A 104 8.98 -3.57 -14.82
CA SER A 104 9.79 -3.48 -13.61
C SER A 104 11.02 -2.60 -13.85
N LEU A 105 11.46 -1.93 -12.79
CA LEU A 105 12.67 -1.13 -12.82
C LEU A 105 13.90 -2.02 -12.54
N PRO A 106 15.12 -1.52 -12.78
CA PRO A 106 16.34 -2.26 -12.44
C PRO A 106 16.39 -2.63 -10.97
N THR A 107 17.00 -3.78 -10.66
CA THR A 107 17.25 -4.26 -9.30
C THR A 107 17.89 -3.18 -8.44
N GLY A 108 17.40 -3.02 -7.20
CA GLY A 108 17.85 -2.00 -6.27
C GLY A 108 17.12 -0.65 -6.37
N SER A 109 16.20 -0.49 -7.33
CA SER A 109 15.26 0.64 -7.37
C SER A 109 14.37 0.64 -6.13
N ARG A 110 13.93 1.82 -5.70
CA ARG A 110 12.94 1.93 -4.62
C ARG A 110 11.62 1.36 -5.10
N THR A 111 10.83 0.74 -4.22
CA THR A 111 9.53 0.19 -4.59
C THR A 111 8.40 0.65 -3.67
N CYS A 112 7.20 0.75 -4.22
CA CYS A 112 5.98 1.02 -3.48
C CYS A 112 4.93 -0.03 -3.87
N THR A 113 4.57 -0.89 -2.92
CA THR A 113 3.62 -1.97 -3.14
C THR A 113 2.27 -1.60 -2.56
N LEU A 114 1.23 -1.59 -3.40
CA LEU A 114 -0.15 -1.44 -2.95
C LEU A 114 -0.72 -2.83 -2.66
N ARG A 115 -0.78 -3.19 -1.38
CA ARG A 115 -1.30 -4.47 -0.90
C ARG A 115 -2.75 -4.30 -0.45
N PHE A 116 -3.62 -5.19 -0.87
CA PHE A 116 -5.04 -5.18 -0.50
C PHE A 116 -5.41 -6.40 0.34
N LEU A 117 -6.65 -6.37 0.85
CA LEU A 117 -7.27 -7.47 1.57
C LEU A 117 -6.45 -7.96 2.77
N ARG A 118 -5.83 -7.02 3.51
CA ARG A 118 -4.97 -7.35 4.65
C ARG A 118 -5.28 -6.47 5.85
N ILE A 119 -5.37 -7.08 7.02
CA ILE A 119 -5.48 -6.39 8.32
C ILE A 119 -4.28 -6.81 9.18
N PRO A 120 -3.54 -5.87 9.79
CA PRO A 120 -2.48 -6.23 10.72
C PRO A 120 -3.10 -6.80 12.00
N LEU A 121 -2.68 -8.01 12.38
CA LEU A 121 -3.10 -8.67 13.62
C LEU A 121 -2.14 -8.36 14.77
N SER A 122 -0.84 -8.43 14.49
CA SER A 122 0.20 -8.26 15.51
C SER A 122 1.51 -7.75 14.89
N LEU A 123 2.26 -6.98 15.68
CA LEU A 123 3.59 -6.47 15.34
C LEU A 123 4.60 -7.17 16.23
N HIS A 124 5.60 -7.81 15.64
CA HIS A 124 6.61 -8.54 16.38
C HIS A 124 7.93 -7.76 16.35
N GLY A 125 8.43 -7.39 17.53
CA GLY A 125 9.80 -6.91 17.75
C GLY A 125 10.66 -7.98 18.40
N PRO A 126 11.95 -7.71 18.67
CA PRO A 126 12.70 -8.54 19.60
C PRO A 126 12.00 -8.51 20.97
N SER A 127 11.96 -9.67 21.65
CA SER A 127 11.42 -9.75 22.99
C SER A 127 12.45 -9.16 23.94
N SER A 128 12.38 -7.86 24.19
CA SER A 128 13.04 -7.30 25.36
C SER A 128 12.15 -7.60 26.57
N ALA A 129 12.60 -8.56 27.37
CA ALA A 129 12.06 -8.78 28.71
C ALA A 129 12.39 -7.55 29.58
N SER A 130 11.58 -6.49 29.48
CA SER A 130 11.51 -5.49 30.54
C SER A 130 10.13 -4.83 30.61
N THR A 131 9.60 -4.91 31.82
CA THR A 131 8.43 -4.22 32.33
C THR A 131 8.60 -2.70 32.27
N HIS A 132 7.46 -2.03 32.04
CA HIS A 132 7.16 -0.60 32.24
C HIS A 132 7.22 0.31 31.00
N THR A 133 6.00 0.61 30.51
CA THR A 133 5.51 1.89 29.95
C THR A 133 6.53 2.77 29.22
N SER A 134 6.71 2.54 27.92
CA SER A 134 6.88 3.55 26.86
C SER A 134 6.99 2.83 25.51
N ALA A 135 6.76 3.56 24.41
CA ALA A 135 6.70 3.01 23.04
C ALA A 135 7.86 2.03 22.73
N PRO A 136 7.62 0.95 21.96
CA PRO A 136 8.64 -0.05 21.66
C PRO A 136 9.88 0.61 21.08
N THR A 137 11.00 0.54 21.80
CA THR A 137 12.26 1.20 21.45
C THR A 137 13.08 0.37 20.45
N GLU A 138 12.68 -0.88 20.23
CA GLU A 138 13.35 -1.82 19.34
C GLU A 138 12.65 -1.93 17.97
N PRO A 139 13.41 -2.23 16.89
CA PRO A 139 12.85 -2.29 15.55
C PRO A 139 11.85 -3.45 15.39
N ILE A 140 10.67 -3.15 14.84
CA ILE A 140 9.67 -4.17 14.45
C ILE A 140 10.29 -5.07 13.37
N LYS A 141 10.38 -6.38 13.65
CA LYS A 141 10.98 -7.39 12.76
C LYS A 141 9.97 -8.06 11.83
N SER A 142 8.70 -8.15 12.22
CA SER A 142 7.68 -8.75 11.35
C SER A 142 6.27 -8.30 11.72
N ILE A 143 5.35 -8.47 10.78
CA ILE A 143 3.93 -8.19 10.95
C ILE A 143 3.16 -9.46 10.61
N GLU A 144 2.24 -9.86 11.48
CA GLU A 144 1.24 -10.88 11.18
C GLU A 144 0.02 -10.22 10.55
N TRP A 145 -0.42 -10.78 9.43
CA TRP A 145 -1.55 -10.30 8.66
C TRP A 145 -2.67 -11.32 8.69
N GLN A 146 -3.88 -10.84 8.88
CA GLN A 146 -5.09 -11.53 8.46
C GLN A 146 -5.35 -11.20 7.00
N ILE A 147 -5.53 -12.22 6.17
CA ILE A 147 -6.01 -12.03 4.80
C ILE A 147 -7.54 -12.02 4.80
N ASN A 148 -8.10 -11.06 4.08
CA ASN A 148 -9.53 -10.88 3.94
C ASN A 148 -10.00 -11.28 2.54
N GLU A 149 -11.31 -11.44 2.41
CA GLU A 149 -11.99 -11.51 1.12
C GLU A 149 -13.11 -10.45 1.11
N LEU A 150 -13.51 -10.00 -0.06
CA LEU A 150 -14.65 -9.09 -0.16
C LEU A 150 -15.94 -9.89 -0.26
N ASN A 151 -16.93 -9.49 0.52
CA ASN A 151 -18.25 -10.08 0.47
C ASN A 151 -19.05 -9.46 -0.68
N TYR A 152 -18.80 -9.93 -1.89
CA TYR A 152 -19.56 -9.51 -3.05
C TYR A 152 -20.97 -10.14 -3.03
N PRO A 153 -22.03 -9.38 -3.35
CA PRO A 153 -23.34 -9.96 -3.56
C PRO A 153 -23.28 -10.99 -4.70
N LEU A 154 -24.03 -12.09 -4.54
CA LEU A 154 -24.08 -13.18 -5.53
C LEU A 154 -24.56 -12.70 -6.91
N HIS A 155 -25.43 -11.70 -6.93
CA HIS A 155 -25.89 -11.05 -8.15
C HIS A 155 -25.12 -9.74 -8.38
N ARG A 156 -24.69 -9.52 -9.63
CA ARG A 156 -24.06 -8.25 -10.01
C ARG A 156 -25.05 -7.10 -9.80
N SER A 157 -24.59 -6.03 -9.17
CA SER A 157 -25.42 -4.84 -9.00
C SER A 157 -25.68 -4.17 -10.37
N PRO A 158 -26.93 -3.80 -10.69
CA PRO A 158 -27.25 -3.04 -11.90
C PRO A 158 -26.52 -1.69 -11.98
N SER A 159 -26.24 -1.07 -10.84
CA SER A 159 -25.52 0.20 -10.76
C SER A 159 -24.00 0.07 -10.89
N GLY A 160 -23.47 -1.15 -10.75
CA GLY A 160 -22.02 -1.41 -10.69
C GLY A 160 -21.32 -0.80 -9.46
N ASP A 161 -22.01 -0.13 -8.53
CA ASP A 161 -21.34 0.50 -7.39
C ASP A 161 -20.96 -0.53 -6.32
N TYR A 162 -19.67 -0.84 -6.26
CA TYR A 162 -19.06 -1.75 -5.30
C TYR A 162 -18.15 -1.03 -4.28
N SER A 163 -18.21 0.30 -4.23
CA SER A 163 -17.33 1.13 -3.39
C SER A 163 -17.53 0.88 -1.89
N SER A 164 -18.76 0.53 -1.49
CA SER A 164 -19.17 0.35 -0.09
C SER A 164 -19.12 -1.10 0.41
N ILE A 165 -18.56 -2.03 -0.37
CA ILE A 165 -18.50 -3.44 0.02
C ILE A 165 -17.59 -3.65 1.23
N ASN A 166 -18.09 -4.46 2.18
CA ASN A 166 -17.36 -4.88 3.37
C ASN A 166 -16.44 -6.07 3.06
N SER A 167 -15.31 -6.12 3.79
CA SER A 167 -14.39 -7.26 3.79
C SER A 167 -14.74 -8.23 4.92
N LEU A 168 -14.71 -9.53 4.65
CA LEU A 168 -14.82 -10.59 5.64
C LEU A 168 -13.43 -11.19 5.92
N SER A 169 -13.23 -11.67 7.14
CA SER A 169 -12.03 -12.44 7.50
C SER A 169 -12.08 -13.79 6.79
N SER A 170 -11.05 -14.12 6.02
CA SER A 170 -10.89 -15.48 5.53
C SER A 170 -10.26 -16.30 6.67
N GLN A 171 -11.05 -17.13 7.34
CA GLN A 171 -10.65 -17.86 8.57
C GLN A 171 -9.41 -18.78 8.41
N LYS A 172 -8.89 -18.94 7.19
CA LYS A 172 -7.82 -19.89 6.84
C LYS A 172 -6.46 -19.28 6.45
N SER A 173 -6.29 -17.97 6.40
CA SER A 173 -5.07 -17.37 5.82
C SER A 173 -4.45 -16.31 6.73
N ARG A 174 -3.48 -16.75 7.53
CA ARG A 174 -2.52 -15.88 8.24
C ARG A 174 -1.23 -15.84 7.43
N LEU A 175 -0.66 -14.65 7.29
CA LEU A 175 0.63 -14.46 6.64
C LEU A 175 1.55 -13.66 7.56
N THR A 176 2.75 -14.16 7.79
CA THR A 176 3.81 -13.40 8.45
C THR A 176 4.73 -12.83 7.39
N THR A 177 4.86 -11.50 7.34
CA THR A 177 5.88 -10.86 6.50
C THR A 177 7.05 -10.46 7.39
N PRO A 178 8.22 -11.10 7.27
CA PRO A 178 9.43 -10.62 7.93
C PRO A 178 9.93 -9.34 7.24
N GLN A 179 10.61 -8.48 8.01
CA GLN A 179 11.28 -7.27 7.49
C GLN A 179 12.40 -7.60 6.49
N VAL A 180 12.80 -8.87 6.37
CA VAL A 180 13.91 -9.35 5.52
C VAL A 180 13.47 -9.66 4.07
N ASP A 181 12.17 -9.81 3.80
CA ASP A 181 11.65 -10.11 2.44
C ASP A 181 11.51 -8.88 1.52
N LEU A 182 12.26 -7.82 1.85
CA LEU A 182 12.41 -6.62 1.06
C LEU A 182 13.70 -6.79 0.24
N PRO A 183 13.66 -6.86 -1.10
CA PRO A 183 14.84 -7.18 -1.91
C PRO A 183 15.97 -6.18 -1.62
N GLN A 184 17.14 -6.70 -1.23
CA GLN A 184 18.29 -5.89 -0.79
C GLN A 184 18.77 -4.87 -1.83
#